data_AF-A0A3E5AM95-F1
#
_entry.id   AF-A0A3E5AM95-F1
#
_cell.length_a   1.000
_cell.length_b   1.000
_cell.length_c   1.000
_cell.angle_alpha   90.00
_cell.angle_beta   90.00
_cell.angle_gamma   90.00
#
_symmetry.space_group_name_H-M   'P 1'
#
loop_
_entity.id
_entity.type
_entity.pdbx_description
1 polymer ?
#
loop_
_entity_poly.entity_id
_entity_poly.type
_entity_poly.pdbx_seq_one_letter_code
_entity_poly.pdbx_strand_id
1 'polypeptide(L)'
;MKTLKSDIFYAMNEINDKYILEAAQCLEQKKENDISLQKNSKLFHESNAHSRKWLARVATAMAVSIILFTTGGIANAATGGKLVQWINGLFFGIAKPSTSDEIKTSYLRGTFSIDYSDLNAVVGDADYVFVGTVASEEGTVYKDAVTVETDDGKTREVSDPYTNYTVNVTKNIKGNLVTDTAIPIQKSGGLSEDGSQYFVYEGDELPVVGNEYIFFAYAQPDGSLLISGPVSNMSVSDNTSDIAPFSDSTEYSDIVDAYNNQVDSGRTRFTSSYEAK
;
A
#
# COMPACT_ATOMS: atom_id res chain seq x y z
N MET A 1 16.72 35.41 -37.51
CA MET A 1 17.45 35.62 -36.25
C MET A 1 16.44 36.03 -35.18
N LYS A 2 15.85 35.05 -34.50
CA LYS A 2 14.96 35.29 -33.34
C LYS A 2 15.87 35.31 -32.11
N THR A 3 15.73 36.35 -31.29
CA THR A 3 16.70 36.67 -30.23
C THR A 3 16.37 35.94 -28.94
N LEU A 4 17.38 35.30 -28.37
CA LEU A 4 17.48 34.58 -27.08
C LEU A 4 16.74 35.23 -25.87
N LYS A 5 16.32 36.50 -25.97
CA LYS A 5 15.56 37.22 -24.95
C LYS A 5 14.08 36.85 -24.90
N SER A 6 13.45 36.43 -26.00
CA SER A 6 12.04 36.02 -25.99
C SER A 6 11.81 34.70 -25.26
N ASP A 7 12.78 33.79 -25.36
CA ASP A 7 12.66 32.42 -24.86
C ASP A 7 12.90 32.36 -23.33
N ILE A 8 13.71 33.27 -22.80
CA ILE A 8 13.92 33.43 -21.35
C ILE A 8 12.68 34.05 -20.67
N PHE A 9 12.00 34.99 -21.34
CA PHE A 9 10.76 35.58 -20.80
C PHE A 9 9.60 34.59 -20.78
N TYR A 10 9.54 33.64 -21.72
CA TYR A 10 8.54 32.57 -21.72
C TYR A 10 8.79 31.56 -20.58
N ALA A 11 10.05 31.12 -20.40
CA ALA A 11 10.41 30.19 -19.34
C ALA A 11 10.19 30.77 -17.92
N MET A 12 10.40 32.07 -17.72
CA MET A 12 10.15 32.71 -16.42
C MET A 12 8.67 32.86 -16.07
N ASN A 13 7.78 32.95 -17.07
CA ASN A 13 6.34 33.07 -16.84
C ASN A 13 5.70 31.71 -16.52
N GLU A 14 6.17 30.65 -17.18
CA GLU A 14 5.74 29.26 -16.95
C GLU A 14 6.17 28.74 -15.56
N ILE A 15 7.33 29.21 -15.06
CA ILE A 15 7.80 28.91 -13.70
C ILE A 15 6.94 29.61 -12.64
N ASN A 16 6.57 30.88 -12.85
CA ASN A 16 5.74 31.61 -11.89
C ASN A 16 4.31 31.07 -11.78
N ASP A 17 3.70 30.63 -12.89
CA ASP A 17 2.34 30.10 -12.88
C ASP A 17 2.25 28.72 -12.20
N LYS A 18 3.31 27.90 -12.31
CA LYS A 18 3.41 26.61 -11.59
C LYS A 18 3.45 26.80 -10.07
N TYR A 19 4.25 27.75 -9.58
CA TYR A 19 4.36 28.01 -8.13
C TYR A 19 3.11 28.68 -7.54
N ILE A 20 2.38 29.49 -8.33
CA ILE A 20 1.12 30.11 -7.88
C ILE A 20 0.00 29.05 -7.78
N LEU A 21 -0.04 28.06 -8.68
CA LEU A 21 -1.01 26.95 -8.60
C LEU A 21 -0.71 25.99 -7.44
N GLU A 22 0.56 25.65 -7.20
CA GLU A 22 0.99 24.81 -6.06
C GLU A 22 0.69 25.50 -4.72
N ALA A 23 0.92 26.82 -4.62
CA ALA A 23 0.59 27.59 -3.41
C ALA A 23 -0.92 27.66 -3.14
N ALA A 24 -1.75 27.73 -4.18
CA ALA A 24 -3.21 27.75 -4.04
C ALA A 24 -3.76 26.39 -3.56
N GLN A 25 -3.22 25.28 -4.07
CA GLN A 25 -3.60 23.93 -3.61
C GLN A 25 -3.16 23.66 -2.16
N CYS A 26 -1.99 24.17 -1.77
CA CYS A 26 -1.51 24.08 -0.38
C CYS A 26 -2.44 24.82 0.60
N LEU A 27 -2.97 25.98 0.21
CA LEU A 27 -3.88 26.78 1.04
C LEU A 27 -5.26 26.14 1.26
N GLU A 28 -5.82 25.46 0.25
CA GLU A 28 -7.09 24.73 0.41
C GLU A 28 -6.93 23.50 1.30
N GLN A 29 -5.84 22.73 1.13
CA GLN A 29 -5.53 21.60 2.02
C GLN A 29 -5.30 22.03 3.47
N LYS A 30 -4.65 23.18 3.69
CA LYS A 30 -4.41 23.72 5.03
C LYS A 30 -5.70 24.02 5.78
N LYS A 31 -6.69 24.60 5.10
CA LYS A 31 -7.97 24.97 5.72
C LYS A 31 -8.76 23.74 6.16
N GLU A 32 -8.65 22.62 5.45
CA GLU A 32 -9.25 21.35 5.85
C GLU A 32 -8.45 20.65 6.97
N ASN A 33 -7.12 20.76 6.96
CA ASN A 33 -6.25 20.18 7.99
C ASN A 33 -6.34 20.86 9.35
N ASP A 34 -6.48 22.18 9.41
CA ASP A 34 -6.65 22.89 10.70
C ASP A 34 -7.97 22.50 11.40
N ILE A 35 -9.03 22.27 10.61
CA ILE A 35 -10.32 21.80 11.12
C ILE A 35 -10.22 20.33 11.57
N SER A 36 -9.41 19.50 10.90
CA SER A 36 -9.19 18.10 11.27
C SER A 36 -8.33 17.96 12.55
N LEU A 37 -7.28 18.77 12.70
CA LEU A 37 -6.38 18.78 13.86
C LEU A 37 -7.08 19.17 15.16
N GLN A 38 -7.96 20.17 15.12
CA GLN A 38 -8.75 20.53 16.30
C GLN A 38 -9.74 19.44 16.71
N LYS A 39 -10.24 18.64 15.75
CA LYS A 39 -11.12 17.50 16.02
C LYS A 39 -10.32 16.30 16.56
N ASN A 40 -9.15 16.04 15.99
CA ASN A 40 -8.29 14.90 16.33
C ASN A 40 -7.66 15.03 17.73
N SER A 41 -7.23 16.22 18.14
CA SER A 41 -6.66 16.43 19.49
C SER A 41 -7.66 16.15 20.62
N LYS A 42 -8.94 16.49 20.41
CA LYS A 42 -10.02 16.21 21.35
C LYS A 42 -10.34 14.70 21.40
N LEU A 43 -10.34 14.03 20.25
CA LEU A 43 -10.54 12.59 20.12
C LEU A 43 -9.36 11.76 20.67
N PHE A 44 -8.13 12.24 20.54
CA PHE A 44 -6.93 11.55 21.03
C PHE A 44 -6.89 11.43 22.55
N HIS A 45 -7.36 12.47 23.26
CA HIS A 45 -7.50 12.44 24.72
C HIS A 45 -8.60 11.46 25.18
N GLU A 46 -9.66 11.31 24.40
CA GLU A 46 -10.79 10.41 24.68
C GLU A 46 -10.47 8.94 24.33
N SER A 47 -9.77 8.71 23.22
CA SER A 47 -9.29 7.40 22.76
C SER A 47 -8.26 6.79 23.71
N ASN A 48 -7.31 7.59 24.23
CA ASN A 48 -6.34 7.11 25.23
C ASN A 48 -6.99 6.73 26.57
N ALA A 49 -8.16 7.28 26.90
CA ALA A 49 -8.93 6.86 28.07
C ALA A 49 -9.72 5.56 27.79
N HIS A 50 -10.17 5.36 26.56
CA HIS A 50 -10.91 4.18 26.13
C HIS A 50 -10.01 2.95 25.92
N SER A 51 -8.85 3.12 25.28
CA SER A 51 -7.84 2.07 25.05
C SER A 51 -7.34 1.44 26.36
N ARG A 52 -7.10 2.25 27.40
CA ARG A 52 -6.71 1.75 28.73
C ARG A 52 -7.80 0.91 29.40
N LYS A 53 -9.08 1.22 29.18
CA LYS A 53 -10.21 0.41 29.68
C LYS A 53 -10.37 -0.89 28.87
N TRP A 54 -10.08 -0.85 27.57
CA TRP A 54 -10.12 -2.03 26.68
C TRP A 54 -9.00 -3.03 27.01
N LEU A 55 -7.75 -2.56 27.15
CA LEU A 55 -6.60 -3.39 27.54
C LEU A 55 -6.81 -4.08 28.90
N ALA A 56 -7.41 -3.38 29.87
CA ALA A 56 -7.74 -3.98 31.17
C ALA A 56 -8.79 -5.10 31.05
N ARG A 57 -9.78 -4.98 30.14
CA ARG A 57 -10.81 -6.00 29.90
C ARG A 57 -10.25 -7.22 29.16
N VAL A 58 -9.36 -7.02 28.18
CA VAL A 58 -8.68 -8.10 27.45
C VAL A 58 -7.74 -8.89 28.37
N ALA A 59 -6.96 -8.21 29.22
CA ALA A 59 -6.09 -8.88 30.19
C ALA A 59 -6.90 -9.71 31.21
N THR A 60 -8.05 -9.19 31.66
CA THR A 60 -8.96 -9.92 32.56
C THR A 60 -9.56 -11.16 31.88
N ALA A 61 -9.95 -11.05 30.60
CA ALA A 61 -10.47 -12.18 29.83
C ALA A 61 -9.39 -13.26 29.60
N MET A 62 -8.15 -12.88 29.29
CA MET A 62 -7.05 -13.83 29.15
C MET A 62 -6.72 -14.55 30.46
N ALA A 63 -6.74 -13.86 31.60
CA ALA A 63 -6.54 -14.48 32.90
C ALA A 63 -7.62 -15.51 33.24
N VAL A 64 -8.89 -15.21 32.93
CA VAL A 64 -10.02 -16.14 33.14
C VAL A 64 -9.91 -17.37 32.24
N SER A 65 -9.49 -17.21 30.98
CA SER A 65 -9.25 -18.33 30.06
C SER A 65 -8.14 -19.26 30.55
N ILE A 66 -7.02 -18.71 31.05
CA ILE A 66 -5.90 -19.51 31.58
C ILE A 66 -6.32 -20.30 32.83
N ILE A 67 -7.13 -19.71 33.72
CA ILE A 67 -7.69 -20.40 34.89
C ILE A 67 -8.61 -21.55 34.46
N LEU A 68 -9.48 -21.34 33.47
CA LEU A 68 -10.38 -22.38 32.97
C LEU A 68 -9.63 -23.54 32.28
N PHE A 69 -8.55 -23.28 31.56
CA PHE A 69 -7.74 -24.32 30.92
C PHE A 69 -6.90 -25.14 31.93
N THR A 70 -6.46 -24.54 33.03
CA THR A 70 -5.68 -25.24 34.06
C THR A 70 -6.54 -26.10 35.00
N THR A 71 -7.82 -25.74 35.20
CA THR A 71 -8.77 -26.57 35.98
C THR A 71 -9.68 -27.46 35.11
N GLY A 72 -9.68 -27.30 33.79
CA GLY A 72 -10.66 -27.91 32.87
C GLY A 72 -10.33 -29.31 32.34
N GLY A 73 -9.16 -29.88 32.67
CA GLY A 73 -8.71 -31.18 32.15
C GLY A 73 -9.58 -32.39 32.51
N ILE A 74 -10.56 -32.25 33.41
CA ILE A 74 -11.37 -33.38 33.90
C ILE A 74 -12.86 -33.27 33.46
N ALA A 75 -13.31 -32.12 32.95
CA ALA A 75 -14.75 -31.92 32.64
C ALA A 75 -15.15 -32.24 31.19
N ASN A 76 -14.20 -32.26 30.23
CA ASN A 76 -14.54 -32.36 28.80
C ASN A 76 -15.13 -33.73 28.39
N ALA A 77 -14.89 -34.79 29.17
CA ALA A 77 -15.44 -36.12 28.90
C ALA A 77 -16.92 -36.29 29.31
N ALA A 78 -17.44 -35.48 30.24
CA ALA A 78 -18.78 -35.66 30.79
C ALA A 78 -19.89 -34.89 30.06
N THR A 79 -19.55 -33.87 29.26
CA THR A 79 -20.53 -32.95 28.64
C THR A 79 -20.61 -33.02 27.11
N GLY A 80 -19.94 -33.98 26.48
CA GLY A 80 -20.06 -34.25 25.03
C GLY A 80 -19.78 -33.03 24.13
N GLY A 81 -18.81 -32.20 24.48
CA GLY A 81 -18.40 -31.04 23.67
C GLY A 81 -19.28 -29.78 23.77
N LYS A 82 -20.37 -29.78 24.56
CA LYS A 82 -21.26 -28.60 24.70
C LYS A 82 -20.59 -27.38 25.35
N LEU A 83 -19.62 -27.60 26.24
CA LEU A 83 -18.84 -26.54 26.89
C LEU A 83 -17.96 -25.79 25.88
N VAL A 84 -17.37 -26.49 24.91
CA VAL A 84 -16.54 -25.90 23.85
C VAL A 84 -17.39 -25.08 22.86
N GLN A 85 -18.60 -25.54 22.52
CA GLN A 85 -19.52 -24.75 21.70
C GLN A 85 -20.01 -23.48 22.40
N TRP A 86 -20.32 -23.56 23.70
CA TRP A 86 -20.72 -22.39 24.49
C TRP A 86 -19.57 -21.37 24.64
N ILE A 87 -18.34 -21.85 24.85
CA ILE A 87 -17.13 -21.03 24.90
C ILE A 87 -16.86 -20.36 23.54
N ASN A 88 -16.96 -21.09 22.43
CA ASN A 88 -16.81 -20.50 21.10
C ASN A 88 -17.90 -19.46 20.81
N GLY A 89 -19.15 -19.66 21.27
CA GLY A 89 -20.19 -18.64 21.19
C GLY A 89 -19.90 -17.39 22.04
N LEU A 90 -19.23 -17.56 23.18
CA LEU A 90 -18.84 -16.47 24.08
C LEU A 90 -17.65 -15.65 23.54
N PHE A 91 -16.76 -16.26 22.75
CA PHE A 91 -15.60 -15.59 22.14
C PHE A 91 -15.84 -15.06 20.71
N PHE A 92 -16.70 -15.71 19.90
CA PHE A 92 -17.06 -15.22 18.56
C PHE A 92 -18.28 -14.29 18.54
N GLY A 93 -18.91 -14.05 19.70
CA GLY A 93 -19.99 -13.08 19.90
C GLY A 93 -19.53 -11.66 20.23
N ILE A 94 -18.25 -11.32 20.04
CA ILE A 94 -17.81 -9.93 20.11
C ILE A 94 -18.24 -9.25 18.80
N ALA A 95 -19.39 -8.57 18.86
CA ALA A 95 -19.79 -7.63 17.83
C ALA A 95 -18.59 -6.71 17.52
N LYS A 96 -18.23 -6.63 16.24
CA LYS A 96 -17.21 -5.70 15.73
C LYS A 96 -17.38 -4.35 16.45
N PRO A 97 -16.38 -3.84 17.18
CA PRO A 97 -16.45 -2.46 17.64
C PRO A 97 -16.49 -1.57 16.40
N SER A 98 -17.67 -1.01 16.13
CA SER A 98 -17.86 0.04 15.15
C SER A 98 -17.08 1.28 15.59
N THR A 99 -16.47 1.96 14.62
CA THR A 99 -15.71 3.22 14.67
C THR A 99 -14.26 3.15 15.22
N SER A 100 -13.34 2.60 14.43
CA SER A 100 -12.06 3.28 14.18
C SER A 100 -12.30 4.21 12.99
N ASP A 101 -11.98 5.51 13.10
CA ASP A 101 -11.91 6.33 11.89
C ASP A 101 -10.90 5.67 10.94
N GLU A 102 -11.36 5.31 9.74
CA GLU A 102 -10.55 4.65 8.72
C GLU A 102 -9.38 5.58 8.35
N ILE A 103 -8.15 5.06 8.42
CA ILE A 103 -6.96 5.83 8.02
C ILE A 103 -7.13 6.16 6.53
N LYS A 104 -7.09 7.46 6.20
CA LYS A 104 -7.34 7.90 4.84
C LYS A 104 -6.16 7.55 3.93
N THR A 105 -6.46 7.23 2.67
CA THR A 105 -5.46 7.13 1.60
C THR A 105 -5.36 8.45 0.86
N SER A 106 -4.15 8.98 0.74
CA SER A 106 -3.80 10.12 -0.11
C SER A 106 -3.13 9.62 -1.37
N TYR A 107 -3.62 10.06 -2.52
CA TYR A 107 -3.10 9.61 -3.80
C TYR A 107 -1.98 10.52 -4.34
N LEU A 108 -0.86 9.90 -4.69
CA LEU A 108 0.28 10.54 -5.33
C LEU A 108 0.01 10.67 -6.83
N ARG A 109 0.23 11.88 -7.36
CA ARG A 109 0.18 12.15 -8.80
C ARG A 109 1.58 12.09 -9.37
N GLY A 110 1.82 11.14 -10.26
CA GLY A 110 3.07 11.01 -10.99
C GLY A 110 2.91 11.40 -12.46
N THR A 111 3.99 11.89 -13.06
CA THR A 111 4.17 11.93 -14.51
C THR A 111 5.08 10.78 -14.89
N PHE A 112 4.65 9.94 -15.82
CA PHE A 112 5.36 8.71 -16.17
C PHE A 112 5.85 8.71 -17.61
N SER A 113 6.93 7.98 -17.86
CA SER A 113 7.54 7.84 -19.20
C SER A 113 6.76 6.90 -20.12
N ILE A 114 5.78 6.16 -19.59
CA ILE A 114 4.92 5.25 -20.32
C ILE A 114 3.45 5.62 -20.12
N ASP A 115 2.62 5.22 -21.06
CA ASP A 115 1.17 5.31 -20.92
C ASP A 115 0.67 4.13 -20.08
N TYR A 116 0.30 4.40 -18.82
CA TYR A 116 -0.24 3.38 -17.93
C TYR A 116 -1.66 2.92 -18.31
N SER A 117 -2.32 3.56 -19.30
CA SER A 117 -3.57 3.07 -19.89
C SER A 117 -3.35 2.00 -20.96
N ASP A 118 -2.11 1.82 -21.46
CA ASP A 118 -1.73 0.78 -22.42
C ASP A 118 -1.04 -0.38 -21.71
N LEU A 119 -1.75 -1.50 -21.60
CA LEU A 119 -1.24 -2.70 -20.95
C LEU A 119 0.03 -3.25 -21.62
N ASN A 120 0.18 -3.10 -22.93
CA ASN A 120 1.39 -3.52 -23.64
C ASN A 120 2.61 -2.69 -23.21
N ALA A 121 2.40 -1.41 -22.93
CA ALA A 121 3.43 -0.51 -22.43
C ALA A 121 3.77 -0.83 -20.97
N VAL A 122 2.79 -1.11 -20.12
CA VAL A 122 3.01 -1.49 -18.71
C VAL A 122 3.78 -2.81 -18.61
N VAL A 123 3.33 -3.86 -19.32
CA VAL A 123 4.02 -5.17 -19.35
C VAL A 123 5.40 -5.05 -19.97
N GLY A 124 5.53 -4.27 -21.03
CA GLY A 124 6.80 -4.00 -21.70
C GLY A 124 7.79 -3.29 -20.79
N ASP A 125 7.32 -2.33 -20.01
CA ASP A 125 8.14 -1.56 -19.09
C ASP A 125 8.52 -2.33 -17.82
N ALA A 126 7.74 -3.29 -17.32
CA ALA A 126 8.17 -4.13 -16.19
C ALA A 126 9.36 -5.05 -16.57
N ASP A 127 10.26 -5.38 -15.63
CA ASP A 127 11.27 -6.43 -15.85
C ASP A 127 10.65 -7.81 -15.66
N TYR A 128 9.78 -7.92 -14.64
CA TYR A 128 9.09 -9.13 -14.24
C TYR A 128 7.59 -8.89 -14.18
N VAL A 129 6.84 -9.87 -14.66
CA VAL A 129 5.38 -9.93 -14.47
C VAL A 129 5.05 -11.32 -13.98
N PHE A 130 4.42 -11.41 -12.81
CA PHE A 130 4.17 -12.70 -12.17
C PHE A 130 2.93 -12.66 -11.30
N VAL A 131 2.31 -13.83 -11.15
CA VAL A 131 1.25 -14.07 -10.16
C VAL A 131 1.91 -14.47 -8.84
N GLY A 132 1.46 -13.88 -7.74
CA GLY A 132 1.94 -14.25 -6.43
C GLY A 132 0.96 -13.97 -5.31
N THR A 133 1.08 -14.74 -4.23
CA THR A 133 0.31 -14.55 -3.00
C THR A 133 1.15 -13.81 -1.97
N VAL A 134 0.58 -12.76 -1.35
CA VAL A 134 1.25 -11.99 -0.30
C VAL A 134 1.33 -12.83 0.98
N ALA A 135 2.54 -13.19 1.38
CA ALA A 135 2.79 -13.99 2.59
C ALA A 135 2.82 -13.13 3.86
N SER A 136 3.44 -11.94 3.79
CA SER A 136 3.53 -10.99 4.90
C SER A 136 3.79 -9.56 4.43
N GLU A 137 3.36 -8.60 5.26
CA GLU A 137 3.75 -7.19 5.21
C GLU A 137 4.73 -6.94 6.37
N GLU A 138 5.96 -6.54 6.06
CA GLU A 138 7.06 -6.39 7.03
C GLU A 138 7.20 -4.94 7.56
N GLY A 139 6.31 -4.05 7.14
CA GLY A 139 6.24 -2.65 7.54
C GLY A 139 6.77 -1.68 6.49
N THR A 140 6.68 -0.39 6.82
CA THR A 140 7.06 0.72 5.94
C THR A 140 8.43 1.29 6.36
N VAL A 141 9.29 1.52 5.37
CA VAL A 141 10.55 2.26 5.50
C VAL A 141 10.44 3.59 4.78
N TYR A 142 11.16 4.60 5.27
CA TYR A 142 11.10 5.96 4.75
C TYR A 142 12.41 6.32 4.05
N LYS A 143 12.32 6.77 2.80
CA LYS A 143 13.48 7.07 1.95
C LYS A 143 13.40 8.50 1.40
N ASP A 144 14.49 8.94 0.79
CA ASP A 144 14.56 10.20 0.02
C ASP A 144 14.08 11.43 0.80
N ALA A 145 14.48 11.51 2.08
CA ALA A 145 14.08 12.59 2.97
C ALA A 145 14.53 13.96 2.41
N VAL A 146 13.57 14.88 2.35
CA VAL A 146 13.77 16.26 1.94
C VAL A 146 13.25 17.22 3.00
N THR A 147 14.01 18.28 3.23
CA THR A 147 13.58 19.39 4.08
C THR A 147 12.62 20.27 3.30
N VAL A 148 11.40 20.45 3.81
CA VAL A 148 10.41 21.40 3.26
C VAL A 148 10.11 22.48 4.28
N GLU A 149 9.99 23.72 3.80
CA GLU A 149 9.50 24.84 4.61
C GLU A 149 8.00 24.69 4.81
N THR A 150 7.55 24.78 6.05
CA THR A 150 6.14 24.81 6.44
C THR A 150 5.65 26.25 6.50
N ASP A 151 4.34 26.42 6.35
CA ASP A 151 3.74 27.76 6.30
C ASP A 151 3.94 28.62 7.57
N ASP A 152 4.33 28.01 8.69
CA ASP A 152 4.70 28.72 9.92
C ASP A 152 6.17 29.19 9.93
N GLY A 153 6.86 29.08 8.78
CA GLY A 153 8.26 29.47 8.60
C GLY A 153 9.26 28.55 9.29
N LYS A 154 8.85 27.32 9.61
CA LYS A 154 9.72 26.26 10.13
C LYS A 154 10.06 25.27 9.02
N THR A 155 10.98 24.37 9.30
CA THR A 155 11.27 23.24 8.43
C THR A 155 10.66 21.96 8.98
N ARG A 156 10.24 21.07 8.09
CA ARG A 156 9.95 19.67 8.40
C ARG A 156 10.65 18.76 7.39
N GLU A 157 11.06 17.59 7.85
CA GLU A 157 11.50 16.52 6.95
C GLU A 157 10.26 15.80 6.41
N VAL A 158 10.25 15.54 5.11
CA VAL A 158 9.26 14.70 4.43
C VAL A 158 10.01 13.63 3.68
N SER A 159 9.54 12.39 3.78
CA SER A 159 10.15 11.21 3.21
C SER A 159 9.10 10.38 2.47
N ASP A 160 9.56 9.61 1.50
CA ASP A 160 8.70 8.74 0.71
C ASP A 160 8.54 7.38 1.43
N PRO A 161 7.31 6.92 1.67
CA PRO A 161 7.06 5.63 2.29
C PRO A 161 7.23 4.49 1.28
N TYR A 162 7.91 3.43 1.69
CA TYR A 162 8.06 2.19 0.95
C TYR A 162 7.68 1.00 1.83
N THR A 163 6.68 0.22 1.44
CA THR A 163 6.22 -0.93 2.22
C THR A 163 6.88 -2.21 1.74
N ASN A 164 7.44 -2.98 2.66
CA ASN A 164 8.10 -4.24 2.38
C ASN A 164 7.11 -5.40 2.49
N TYR A 165 7.14 -6.28 1.50
CA TYR A 165 6.31 -7.49 1.47
C TYR A 165 7.17 -8.72 1.19
N THR A 166 6.67 -9.86 1.65
CA THR A 166 7.14 -11.18 1.24
C THR A 166 6.06 -11.80 0.37
N VAL A 167 6.42 -12.29 -0.82
CA VAL A 167 5.48 -12.85 -1.79
C VAL A 167 5.92 -14.25 -2.22
N ASN A 168 4.96 -15.17 -2.26
CA ASN A 168 5.14 -16.48 -2.87
C ASN A 168 4.79 -16.37 -4.36
N VAL A 169 5.79 -16.49 -5.24
CA VAL A 169 5.55 -16.50 -6.69
C VAL A 169 4.89 -17.81 -7.08
N THR A 170 3.65 -17.74 -7.58
CA THR A 170 2.89 -18.92 -8.02
C THR A 170 3.06 -19.18 -9.50
N LYS A 171 3.26 -18.14 -10.31
CA LYS A 171 3.46 -18.26 -11.76
C LYS A 171 4.21 -17.07 -12.36
N ASN A 172 5.25 -17.34 -13.15
CA ASN A 172 5.90 -16.31 -13.97
C ASN A 172 5.16 -16.11 -15.30
N ILE A 173 4.93 -14.86 -15.71
CA ILE A 173 4.44 -14.46 -17.03
C ILE A 173 5.60 -13.87 -17.85
N LYS A 174 6.38 -12.98 -17.24
CA LYS A 174 7.60 -12.38 -17.78
C LYS A 174 8.74 -12.48 -16.76
N GLY A 175 9.93 -12.85 -17.24
CA GLY A 175 11.07 -13.21 -16.40
C GLY A 175 10.94 -14.61 -15.81
N ASN A 176 11.88 -15.03 -14.97
CA ASN A 176 11.91 -16.37 -14.41
C ASN A 176 12.31 -16.35 -12.92
N LEU A 177 11.44 -15.80 -12.05
CA LEU A 177 11.69 -15.78 -10.61
C LEU A 177 11.50 -17.19 -9.99
N VAL A 178 12.20 -17.46 -8.88
CA VAL A 178 12.01 -18.68 -8.09
C VAL A 178 10.58 -18.79 -7.57
N THR A 179 10.02 -20.01 -7.57
CA THR A 179 8.63 -20.30 -7.14
C THR A 179 8.54 -21.24 -5.94
N ASP A 180 9.67 -21.81 -5.51
CA ASP A 180 9.77 -22.75 -4.39
C ASP A 180 9.99 -22.04 -3.04
N THR A 181 10.29 -20.74 -3.09
CA THR A 181 10.65 -19.92 -1.94
C THR A 181 10.03 -18.54 -2.07
N ALA A 182 9.60 -18.00 -0.93
CA ALA A 182 9.04 -16.65 -0.89
C ALA A 182 10.16 -15.62 -1.11
N ILE A 183 9.85 -14.57 -1.87
CA ILE A 183 10.81 -13.51 -2.22
C ILE A 183 10.36 -12.17 -1.62
N PRO A 184 11.30 -11.32 -1.19
CA PRO A 184 10.98 -9.97 -0.76
C PRO A 184 10.75 -9.07 -1.97
N ILE A 185 9.71 -8.26 -1.88
CA ILE A 185 9.45 -7.15 -2.81
C ILE A 185 9.20 -5.88 -2.00
N GLN A 186 9.57 -4.74 -2.57
CA GLN A 186 9.27 -3.45 -1.99
C GLN A 186 8.24 -2.73 -2.86
N LYS A 187 7.29 -2.06 -2.23
CA LYS A 187 6.30 -1.24 -2.89
C LYS A 187 6.54 0.23 -2.60
N SER A 188 6.50 1.08 -3.62
CA SER A 188 6.38 2.53 -3.42
C SER A 188 4.97 2.87 -2.91
N GLY A 189 4.89 3.51 -1.76
CA GLY A 189 3.67 3.73 -1.01
C GLY A 189 3.64 2.98 0.32
N GLY A 190 2.83 3.47 1.26
CA GLY A 190 2.75 2.93 2.60
C GLY A 190 2.17 3.92 3.61
N LEU A 191 2.18 3.53 4.88
CA LEU A 191 1.72 4.38 5.97
C LEU A 191 2.71 5.53 6.18
N SER A 192 2.20 6.75 6.36
CA SER A 192 3.01 7.91 6.72
C SER A 192 3.75 7.67 8.05
N GLU A 193 4.90 8.34 8.24
CA GLU A 193 5.74 8.15 9.43
C GLU A 193 5.02 8.48 10.74
N ASP A 194 4.07 9.43 10.69
CA ASP A 194 3.21 9.79 11.82
C ASP A 194 1.96 8.91 11.97
N GLY A 195 1.76 7.93 11.09
CA GLY A 195 0.63 7.01 11.10
C GLY A 195 -0.72 7.63 10.73
N SER A 196 -0.73 8.86 10.20
CA SER A 196 -1.96 9.62 9.94
C SER A 196 -2.67 9.23 8.65
N GLN A 197 -1.95 8.75 7.64
CA GLN A 197 -2.51 8.44 6.32
C GLN A 197 -1.67 7.44 5.53
N TYR A 198 -2.28 6.75 4.58
CA TYR A 198 -1.57 5.99 3.56
C TYR A 198 -1.24 6.87 2.36
N PHE A 199 -0.10 6.61 1.73
CA PHE A 199 0.26 7.17 0.42
C PHE A 199 0.34 6.04 -0.60
N VAL A 200 -0.29 6.22 -1.75
CA VAL A 200 -0.20 5.29 -2.91
C VAL A 200 -0.41 6.09 -4.19
N TYR A 201 0.06 5.61 -5.35
CA TYR A 201 -0.20 6.31 -6.62
C TYR A 201 -1.68 6.26 -7.01
N GLU A 202 -2.18 7.29 -7.72
CA GLU A 202 -3.52 7.24 -8.29
C GLU A 202 -3.70 5.97 -9.16
N GLY A 203 -4.77 5.21 -8.89
CA GLY A 203 -5.08 3.96 -9.60
C GLY A 203 -4.48 2.69 -8.98
N ASP A 204 -3.56 2.83 -8.02
CA ASP A 204 -2.81 1.72 -7.43
C ASP A 204 -3.35 1.35 -6.04
N GLU A 205 -2.98 0.16 -5.55
CA GLU A 205 -3.39 -0.33 -4.24
C GLU A 205 -2.25 -1.00 -3.46
N LEU A 206 -2.35 -0.99 -2.12
CA LEU A 206 -1.44 -1.73 -1.25
C LEU A 206 -1.86 -3.21 -1.23
N PRO A 207 -0.94 -4.16 -1.52
CA PRO A 207 -1.24 -5.58 -1.46
C PRO A 207 -1.67 -6.02 -0.05
N VAL A 208 -2.67 -6.90 0.02
CA VAL A 208 -3.18 -7.43 1.29
C VAL A 208 -2.63 -8.83 1.54
N VAL A 209 -2.16 -9.09 2.76
CA VAL A 209 -1.67 -10.41 3.18
C VAL A 209 -2.75 -11.49 2.95
N GLY A 210 -2.37 -12.58 2.29
CA GLY A 210 -3.23 -13.70 1.94
C GLY A 210 -3.91 -13.57 0.58
N ASN A 211 -3.93 -12.38 -0.04
CA ASN A 211 -4.50 -12.19 -1.37
C ASN A 211 -3.48 -12.50 -2.47
N GLU A 212 -3.98 -12.84 -3.64
CA GLU A 212 -3.21 -13.10 -4.85
C GLU A 212 -3.33 -11.93 -5.83
N TYR A 213 -2.19 -11.55 -6.43
CA TYR A 213 -2.09 -10.44 -7.36
C TYR A 213 -1.23 -10.81 -8.56
N ILE A 214 -1.42 -10.10 -9.66
CA ILE A 214 -0.44 -9.98 -10.74
C ILE A 214 0.43 -8.76 -10.42
N PHE A 215 1.73 -8.98 -10.26
CA PHE A 215 2.71 -7.94 -9.93
C PHE A 215 3.49 -7.50 -11.17
N PHE A 216 3.70 -6.20 -11.29
CA PHE A 216 4.57 -5.58 -12.30
C PHE A 216 5.82 -5.04 -11.60
N ALA A 217 6.91 -5.82 -11.65
CA ALA A 217 8.09 -5.55 -10.85
C ALA A 217 9.30 -5.11 -11.68
N TYR A 218 10.06 -4.22 -11.07
CA TYR A 218 11.26 -3.59 -11.59
C TYR A 218 12.46 -4.09 -10.80
N ALA A 219 13.39 -4.77 -11.46
CA ALA A 219 14.65 -5.11 -10.80
C ALA A 219 15.47 -3.84 -10.59
N GLN A 220 15.95 -3.68 -9.37
CA GLN A 220 16.86 -2.61 -9.01
C GLN A 220 18.30 -3.03 -9.27
N PRO A 221 19.25 -2.08 -9.35
CA PRO A 221 20.67 -2.40 -9.56
C PRO A 221 21.29 -3.36 -8.51
N ASP A 222 20.71 -3.42 -7.31
CA ASP A 222 21.12 -4.33 -6.23
C ASP A 222 20.44 -5.72 -6.30
N GLY A 223 19.62 -5.96 -7.31
CA GLY A 223 18.88 -7.21 -7.52
C GLY A 223 17.56 -7.31 -6.75
N SER A 224 17.21 -6.32 -5.91
CA SER A 224 15.89 -6.25 -5.27
C SER A 224 14.79 -5.96 -6.28
N LEU A 225 13.53 -6.23 -5.89
CA LEU A 225 12.36 -5.98 -6.72
C LEU A 225 11.54 -4.83 -6.13
N LEU A 226 11.25 -3.83 -6.96
CA LEU A 226 10.37 -2.72 -6.65
C LEU A 226 9.09 -2.83 -7.48
N ILE A 227 7.93 -2.68 -6.85
CA ILE A 227 6.65 -2.43 -7.53
C ILE A 227 6.26 -0.97 -7.29
N SER A 228 5.95 -0.22 -8.35
CA SER A 228 5.69 1.22 -8.27
C SER A 228 4.86 1.70 -9.46
N GLY A 229 4.14 2.80 -9.27
CA GLY A 229 3.32 3.44 -10.30
C GLY A 229 1.82 3.11 -10.20
N PRO A 230 0.99 3.70 -11.07
CA PRO A 230 -0.48 3.63 -11.02
C PRO A 230 -1.08 2.23 -11.06
N VAL A 231 -0.32 1.22 -11.49
CA VAL A 231 -0.81 -0.16 -11.67
C VAL A 231 0.32 -1.14 -11.34
N SER A 232 0.83 -1.06 -10.11
CA SER A 232 1.99 -1.85 -9.68
C SER A 232 1.63 -3.30 -9.34
N ASN A 233 0.37 -3.52 -8.96
CA ASN A 233 -0.22 -4.82 -8.72
C ASN A 233 -1.72 -4.77 -9.07
N MET A 234 -2.26 -5.88 -9.56
CA MET A 234 -3.67 -6.05 -9.86
C MET A 234 -4.21 -7.27 -9.12
N SER A 235 -5.28 -7.10 -8.35
CA SER A 235 -5.96 -8.22 -7.69
C SER A 235 -6.44 -9.24 -8.73
N VAL A 236 -6.16 -10.52 -8.48
CA VAL A 236 -6.75 -11.61 -9.27
C VAL A 236 -8.16 -11.85 -8.73
N SER A 237 -9.15 -11.11 -9.22
CA SER A 237 -10.53 -11.28 -8.77
C SER A 237 -11.20 -12.48 -9.45
N ASP A 238 -11.78 -13.38 -8.66
CA ASP A 238 -12.98 -14.10 -9.06
C ASP A 238 -14.17 -13.11 -8.99
N ASN A 239 -14.54 -12.49 -10.12
CA ASN A 239 -15.80 -11.77 -10.37
C ASN A 239 -16.55 -11.21 -9.14
N THR A 240 -16.07 -10.15 -8.48
CA THR A 240 -16.95 -9.28 -7.69
C THR A 240 -16.53 -7.82 -7.79
N SER A 241 -17.45 -7.05 -8.38
CA SER A 241 -17.50 -5.61 -8.57
C SER A 241 -17.22 -4.79 -7.30
N ASP A 242 -16.29 -3.82 -7.37
CA ASP A 242 -16.60 -2.38 -7.29
C ASP A 242 -15.32 -1.50 -7.29
N ILE A 243 -15.15 -0.77 -8.40
CA ILE A 243 -14.52 0.56 -8.61
C ILE A 243 -13.04 0.79 -8.17
N ALA A 244 -12.14 0.69 -9.16
CA ALA A 244 -10.90 1.49 -9.28
C ALA A 244 -10.67 1.82 -10.77
N PRO A 245 -9.98 2.92 -11.14
CA PRO A 245 -9.86 3.37 -12.52
C PRO A 245 -8.79 2.57 -13.30
N PHE A 246 -9.15 1.33 -13.63
CA PHE A 246 -8.84 0.68 -14.90
C PHE A 246 -10.10 -0.12 -15.23
N SER A 247 -10.93 0.44 -16.11
CA SER A 247 -12.23 -0.11 -16.47
C SER A 247 -12.08 -1.49 -17.11
N ASP A 248 -12.94 -2.42 -16.68
CA ASP A 248 -13.07 -3.81 -17.11
C ASP A 248 -11.95 -4.73 -16.58
N SER A 249 -12.38 -5.85 -16.00
CA SER A 249 -11.54 -6.85 -15.34
C SER A 249 -10.43 -7.33 -16.27
N THR A 250 -9.22 -6.77 -16.14
CA THR A 250 -8.03 -7.28 -16.83
C THR A 250 -7.83 -8.72 -16.40
N GLU A 251 -8.11 -9.66 -17.30
CA GLU A 251 -7.97 -11.08 -17.01
C GLU A 251 -6.50 -11.48 -17.15
N TYR A 252 -6.14 -12.59 -16.51
CA TYR A 252 -4.81 -13.18 -16.68
C TYR A 252 -4.43 -13.36 -18.18
N SER A 253 -5.39 -13.67 -19.04
CA SER A 253 -5.18 -13.78 -20.49
C SER A 253 -4.76 -12.46 -21.14
N ASP A 254 -5.33 -11.33 -20.70
CA ASP A 254 -5.00 -10.02 -21.26
C ASP A 254 -3.54 -9.65 -20.96
N ILE A 255 -3.04 -10.01 -19.77
CA ILE A 255 -1.63 -9.83 -19.39
C ILE A 255 -0.72 -10.70 -20.26
N VAL A 256 -1.09 -11.95 -20.53
CA VAL A 256 -0.31 -12.85 -21.39
C VAL A 256 -0.29 -12.35 -22.83
N ASP A 257 -1.43 -11.88 -23.34
CA ASP A 257 -1.52 -11.28 -24.67
C ASP A 257 -0.71 -9.99 -24.74
N ALA A 258 -0.74 -9.17 -23.70
CA ALA A 258 0.07 -7.96 -23.61
C ALA A 258 1.57 -8.26 -23.54
N TYR A 259 1.98 -9.34 -22.89
CA TYR A 259 3.37 -9.79 -22.91
C TYR A 259 3.83 -10.17 -24.32
N ASN A 260 2.98 -10.84 -25.09
CA ASN A 260 3.27 -11.18 -26.48
C ASN A 260 3.34 -9.95 -27.41
N ASN A 261 2.66 -8.86 -27.05
CA ASN A 261 2.56 -7.62 -27.83
C ASN A 261 3.26 -6.42 -27.15
N GLN A 262 4.13 -6.68 -26.19
CA GLN A 262 4.70 -5.66 -25.31
C GLN A 262 5.49 -4.59 -26.08
N VAL A 263 5.48 -3.36 -25.56
CA VAL A 263 6.23 -2.23 -26.13
C VAL A 263 7.49 -1.99 -25.31
N ASP A 264 8.65 -1.98 -25.96
CA ASP A 264 9.90 -1.64 -25.27
C ASP A 264 9.94 -0.14 -24.96
N SER A 265 10.03 0.19 -23.66
CA SER A 265 10.19 1.56 -23.18
C SER A 265 11.60 2.12 -23.40
N GLY A 266 12.57 1.29 -23.79
CA GLY A 266 13.95 1.69 -24.02
C GLY A 266 14.75 1.97 -22.74
N ARG A 267 14.18 1.65 -21.56
CA ARG A 267 14.87 1.80 -20.28
C ARG A 267 15.95 0.73 -20.09
N THR A 268 16.94 1.05 -19.26
CA THR A 268 17.91 0.06 -18.77
C THR A 268 17.19 -1.01 -17.93
N ARG A 269 17.54 -2.28 -18.19
CA ARG A 269 17.00 -3.46 -17.51
C ARG A 269 18.02 -4.02 -16.54
N PHE A 270 17.53 -4.54 -15.41
CA PHE A 270 18.34 -5.24 -14.42
C PHE A 270 17.79 -6.64 -14.21
N THR A 271 18.55 -7.50 -13.53
CA THR A 271 18.14 -8.86 -13.20
C THR A 271 18.02 -8.99 -11.68
N SER A 272 16.95 -9.63 -11.23
CA SER A 272 16.73 -9.88 -9.82
C SER A 272 17.73 -10.89 -9.26
N SER A 273 18.09 -10.75 -7.99
CA SER A 273 18.83 -11.78 -7.24
C SER A 273 18.01 -13.06 -7.00
N TYR A 274 16.70 -13.01 -7.26
CA TYR A 274 15.74 -14.10 -7.11
C TYR A 274 15.41 -14.79 -8.44
N GLU A 275 16.20 -14.58 -9.50
CA GLU A 275 16.08 -15.34 -10.75
C GLU A 275 16.34 -16.84 -10.49
N ALA A 276 15.44 -17.69 -10.97
CA ALA A 276 15.67 -19.13 -11.01
C ALA A 276 16.81 -19.47 -11.98
N LYS A 277 17.67 -20.39 -11.57
CA LYS A 277 18.85 -20.85 -12.31
C LYS A 277 18.54 -21.99 -13.27
#